data_AF-A0A167ASG5-F1
#
_entry.id   AF-A0A167ASG5-F1
#
_cell.length_a   1.000
_cell.length_b   1.000
_cell.length_c   1.000
_cell.angle_alpha   90.00
_cell.angle_beta   90.00
_cell.angle_gamma   90.00
#
_symmetry.space_group_name_H-M   'P 1'
#
loop_
_entity.id
_entity.type
_entity.pdbx_description
1 polymer ?
#
loop_
_entity_poly.entity_id
_entity_poly.type
_entity_poly.pdbx_seq_one_letter_code
_entity_poly.pdbx_strand_id
1 'polypeptide(L)' 'MTVSITSGYALSGIQSGMQGLRSNAAEIASADNLNGQGTRGIAQPLVEQRLNANQVEASAKVLQTENQMLGTLIDMKV' A
#
# COMPACT_ATOMS: atom_id res chain seq x y z
N MET A 1 13.28 -13.50 -16.40
CA MET A 1 11.80 -13.54 -16.32
C MET A 1 11.25 -13.31 -14.92
N THR A 2 12.03 -13.30 -13.83
CA THR A 2 11.52 -13.11 -12.45
C THR A 2 11.32 -11.64 -12.06
N VAL A 3 12.12 -10.71 -12.57
CA VAL A 3 12.04 -9.27 -12.21
C VAL A 3 10.70 -8.64 -12.61
N SER A 4 10.20 -8.90 -13.82
CA SER A 4 8.92 -8.33 -14.28
C SER A 4 7.69 -8.82 -13.51
N ILE A 5 7.73 -10.04 -12.98
CA ILE A 5 6.59 -10.60 -12.22
C ILE A 5 6.52 -9.89 -10.85
N THR A 6 7.66 -9.70 -10.20
CA THR A 6 7.76 -9.06 -8.88
C THR A 6 7.37 -7.57 -8.92
N SER A 7 7.79 -6.84 -9.95
CA SER A 7 7.34 -5.45 -10.16
C SER A 7 5.83 -5.34 -10.41
N GLY A 8 5.23 -6.33 -11.08
CA GLY A 8 3.78 -6.42 -11.28
C GLY A 8 3.00 -6.63 -9.97
N TYR A 9 3.49 -7.51 -9.09
CA TYR A 9 2.89 -7.72 -7.77
C TYR A 9 3.06 -6.51 -6.86
N ALA A 10 4.21 -5.84 -6.91
CA ALA A 10 4.44 -4.63 -6.13
C ALA A 10 3.52 -3.49 -6.58
N LEU A 11 3.37 -3.26 -7.89
CA LEU A 11 2.42 -2.28 -8.42
C LEU A 11 0.97 -2.61 -8.06
N SER A 12 0.57 -3.88 -8.17
CA SER A 12 -0.75 -4.35 -7.75
C SER A 12 -0.98 -4.14 -6.25
N GLY A 13 0.04 -4.37 -5.42
CA GLY A 13 0.01 -4.14 -3.98
C GLY A 13 -0.14 -2.66 -3.62
N ILE A 14 0.60 -1.77 -4.30
CA ILE A 14 0.45 -0.31 -4.17
C ILE A 14 -0.97 0.11 -4.57
N GLN A 15 -1.47 -0.36 -5.72
CA GLN A 15 -2.78 0.04 -6.22
C GLN A 15 -3.91 -0.43 -5.29
N SER A 16 -3.83 -1.67 -4.80
CA SER A 16 -4.82 -2.25 -3.88
C SER A 16 -4.78 -1.53 -2.52
N GLY A 17 -3.59 -1.29 -1.97
CA GLY A 17 -3.43 -0.54 -0.72
C GLY A 17 -3.93 0.90 -0.84
N MET A 18 -3.63 1.59 -1.95
CA MET A 18 -4.13 2.94 -2.21
C MET A 18 -5.65 3.00 -2.35
N GLN A 19 -6.27 1.99 -2.98
CA GLN A 19 -7.73 1.89 -3.06
C GLN A 19 -8.35 1.70 -1.67
N GLY A 20 -7.77 0.80 -0.85
CA GLY A 20 -8.19 0.59 0.53
C GLY A 20 -8.02 1.82 1.41
N LEU A 21 -6.91 2.56 1.27
CA LEU A 21 -6.68 3.82 1.97
C LEU A 21 -7.78 4.85 1.67
N ARG A 22 -8.16 5.00 0.39
CA ARG A 22 -9.22 5.92 -0.02
C ARG A 22 -10.57 5.52 0.53
N SER A 23 -10.91 4.22 0.46
CA SER A 23 -12.17 3.70 1.01
C SER A 23 -12.27 3.95 2.51
N ASN A 24 -11.21 3.62 3.24
CA ASN A 24 -11.19 3.77 4.70
C ASN A 24 -11.18 5.25 5.10
N ALA A 25 -10.46 6.11 4.37
CA ALA A 25 -10.49 7.55 4.60
C ALA A 25 -11.89 8.14 4.38
N ALA A 26 -12.60 7.70 3.33
CA ALA A 26 -13.97 8.12 3.07
C ALA A 26 -14.93 7.64 4.17
N GLU A 27 -14.74 6.43 4.67
CA GLU A 27 -15.53 5.89 5.78
C GLU A 27 -15.24 6.61 7.10
N ILE A 28 -13.97 6.88 7.44
CA ILE A 28 -13.60 7.67 8.62
C ILE A 28 -14.18 9.09 8.56
N ALA A 29 -14.14 9.72 7.39
CA ALA A 29 -14.65 11.07 7.17
C ALA A 29 -16.18 11.13 7.01
N SER A 30 -16.86 9.99 6.93
CA SER A 30 -18.31 9.95 6.73
C SER A 30 -19.06 10.51 7.95
N ALA A 31 -20.17 11.20 7.68
CA ALA A 31 -21.03 11.77 8.71
C ALA A 31 -21.56 10.70 9.68
N ASP A 32 -21.78 9.47 9.21
CA ASP A 32 -22.24 8.35 10.05
C ASP A 32 -21.20 8.02 11.14
N ASN A 33 -19.92 7.97 10.79
CA ASN A 33 -18.85 7.76 11.77
C ASN A 33 -18.69 8.96 12.71
N LEU A 34 -18.74 10.19 12.17
CA LEU A 34 -18.62 11.43 12.98
C LEU A 34 -19.78 11.62 13.97
N ASN A 35 -20.98 11.19 13.62
CA ASN A 35 -22.16 11.26 14.48
C ASN A 35 -22.33 10.02 15.38
N GLY A 36 -21.34 9.11 15.39
CA GLY A 36 -21.37 7.89 16.21
C GLY A 36 -22.40 6.84 15.78
N GLN A 37 -22.95 6.97 14.57
CA GLN A 37 -23.93 6.07 13.96
C GLN A 37 -23.29 5.04 13.02
N GLY A 38 -21.97 5.08 12.84
CA GLY A 38 -21.24 4.17 11.96
C GLY A 38 -21.35 2.72 12.42
N THR A 39 -21.80 1.85 11.52
CA THR A 39 -22.11 0.41 11.75
C THR A 39 -20.96 -0.39 12.35
N ARG A 40 -19.72 0.05 12.14
CA ARG A 40 -18.48 -0.64 12.57
C ARG A 40 -17.65 0.17 13.58
N GLY A 41 -18.07 1.41 13.90
CA GLY A 41 -17.29 2.37 14.69
C GLY A 41 -15.99 2.83 14.01
N ILE A 42 -15.45 3.99 14.42
CA ILE A 42 -14.27 4.62 13.79
C ILE A 42 -12.96 3.80 13.96
N ALA A 43 -12.87 2.97 15.00
CA ALA A 43 -11.64 2.25 15.33
C ALA A 43 -11.24 1.22 14.24
N GLN A 44 -12.21 0.50 13.68
CA GLN A 44 -11.95 -0.50 12.64
C GLN A 44 -11.38 0.10 11.34
N PRO A 45 -12.00 1.11 10.70
CA PRO A 45 -11.46 1.70 9.48
C PRO A 45 -10.12 2.41 9.70
N LEU A 46 -9.82 2.89 10.92
CA LEU A 46 -8.49 3.40 11.28
C LEU A 46 -7.40 2.32 11.26
N VAL A 47 -7.68 1.14 11.84
CA VAL A 47 -6.74 0.00 11.81
C VAL A 47 -6.55 -0.49 10.38
N GLU A 48 -7.63 -0.64 9.64
CA GLU A 48 -7.58 -1.04 8.23
C GLU A 48 -6.81 0.00 7.40
N GLN A 49 -6.93 1.30 7.70
CA GLN A 49 -6.16 2.36 7.03
C GLN A 49 -4.66 2.20 7.28
N ARG A 50 -4.24 1.90 8.51
CA ARG A 50 -2.83 1.61 8.82
C ARG A 50 -2.32 0.37 8.11
N LEU A 51 -3.13 -0.69 8.05
CA LEU A 51 -2.77 -1.91 7.33
C LEU A 51 -2.55 -1.64 5.83
N ASN A 52 -3.45 -0.88 5.21
CA ASN A 52 -3.34 -0.49 3.81
C ASN A 52 -2.13 0.41 3.54
N ALA A 53 -1.79 1.32 4.47
CA ALA A 53 -0.56 2.12 4.38
C ALA A 53 0.69 1.24 4.41
N ASN A 54 0.76 0.28 5.34
CA ASN A 54 1.87 -0.65 5.46
C ASN A 54 2.02 -1.51 4.19
N GLN A 55 0.91 -1.91 3.55
CA GLN A 55 0.95 -2.66 2.28
C GLN A 55 1.58 -1.84 1.15
N VAL A 56 1.22 -0.55 1.04
CA VAL A 56 1.81 0.36 0.05
C VAL A 56 3.31 0.53 0.32
N GLU A 57 3.69 0.76 1.57
CA GLU A 57 5.09 0.95 1.97
C GLU A 57 5.94 -0.30 1.71
N ALA A 58 5.45 -1.48 2.10
CA ALA A 58 6.11 -2.75 1.83
C ALA A 58 6.33 -2.97 0.32
N SER A 59 5.30 -2.68 -0.48
CA SER A 59 5.37 -2.83 -1.94
C SER A 59 6.36 -1.82 -2.56
N ALA A 60 6.38 -0.59 -2.07
CA ALA A 60 7.38 0.41 -2.47
C ALA A 60 8.80 -0.02 -2.09
N LYS A 61 8.98 -0.66 -0.93
CA LYS A 61 10.28 -1.18 -0.49
C LYS A 61 10.78 -2.32 -1.37
N VAL A 62 9.88 -3.17 -1.86
CA VAL A 62 10.22 -4.21 -2.85
C VAL A 62 10.74 -3.57 -4.13
N LEU A 63 10.05 -2.58 -4.69
CA LEU A 63 10.52 -1.86 -5.89
C LEU A 63 11.86 -1.14 -5.65
N GLN A 64 12.05 -0.53 -4.47
CA GLN A 64 13.33 0.09 -4.14
C GLN A 64 14.47 -0.92 -4.10
N THR A 65 14.24 -2.07 -3.48
CA THR A 65 15.22 -3.16 -3.40
C THR A 65 15.55 -3.70 -4.80
N GLU A 66 14.54 -3.88 -5.65
CA GLU A 66 14.73 -4.26 -7.05
C GLU A 66 15.61 -3.26 -7.79
N ASN A 67 15.33 -1.96 -7.68
CA ASN A 67 16.11 -0.92 -8.33
C ASN A 67 17.56 -0.89 -7.82
N GLN A 68 17.76 -1.04 -6.50
CA GLN A 68 19.11 -1.12 -5.91
C GLN A 68 19.88 -2.35 -6.42
N MET A 69 19.23 -3.51 -6.49
CA MET A 69 19.84 -4.73 -7.01
C MET A 69 20.21 -4.62 -8.50
N LEU A 70 19.35 -3.99 -9.32
CA LEU A 70 19.67 -3.73 -10.72
C LEU A 70 20.83 -2.73 -10.85
N GLY A 71 20.85 -1.68 -10.04
CA GLY A 71 21.94 -0.70 -10.00
C GLY A 71 23.29 -1.34 -9.66
N THR A 72 23.35 -2.17 -8.62
CA THR A 72 24.59 -2.87 -8.23
C THR A 72 25.05 -3.89 -9.28
N LEU A 73 24.11 -4.57 -9.95
CA LEU A 73 24.44 -5.47 -11.07
C LEU A 73 25.04 -4.73 -12.28
N ILE A 74 24.55 -3.51 -12.57
CA ILE A 74 25.09 -2.68 -13.65
C ILE A 74 26.49 -2.18 -13.26
N ASP A 75 26.67 -1.67 -12.05
CA ASP A 75 27.93 -1.12 -11.54
C ASP A 75 29.06 -2.16 -11.52
N MET A 76 28.76 -3.42 -11.18
CA MET A 76 29.76 -4.51 -11.23
C MET A 76 30.25 -4.87 -12.64
N LYS A 77 29.53 -4.48 -13.69
CA LYS A 77 29.86 -4.85 -15.08
C LYS A 77 30.64 -3.75 -15.83
N VAL A 78 30.73 -2.56 -15.24
CA VAL A 78 31.57 -1.45 -15.74
C VAL A 78 32.97 -1.59 -15.18
#